data_AF-A0A443SFM6-F1
#
_entry.id   AF-A0A443SFM6-F1
#
_cell.length_a   1.000
_cell.length_b   1.000
_cell.length_c   1.000
_cell.angle_alpha   90.00
_cell.angle_beta   90.00
_cell.angle_gamma   90.00
#
_symmetry.space_group_name_H-M   'P 1'
#
loop_
_entity.id
_entity.type
_entity.pdbx_description
1 polymer ?
#
loop_
_entity_poly.entity_id
_entity_poly.type
_entity_poly.pdbx_seq_one_letter_code
_entity_poly.pdbx_strand_id
1 'polypeptide(L)'
;MTKICIFEAMQLEVLRITFCLFDMNNIQSESVKCCWVCVPCHENQYLEDEYRCKNCSLGWWPNDNLTGCNRIRIEYIHWTETSSLVAMGIAIIGAMMTLMTMVVFIRHNNTPIVKASTRELSYMIMIGMFLCYGTTFALIAKPTKWTCTATQILPGFSFAVIYASLVTKTNRIARILAGSKKRIITKKPRFMSSGAQVAISLTLISIESGIIGTILVKNPADSKLHYPTLNKVLLICNTDPIGIIAPLGFDFFLIAMCTVYAVKTRNVPENFNEAKFIGFTMYTTLVIWIAFVPIYFGSDLKILTMCLCISFSAIVALILLFFPKVYIIIFKPEKNNRSYFTTAKNVRCHIGYVPTVGISRHSSHSTSEFSVDSP
;
A
#
# COMPACT_ATOMS: atom_id res chain seq x y z
N MET A 1 65.63 22.61 25.04
CA MET A 1 65.97 21.78 23.85
C MET A 1 64.80 20.85 23.60
N THR A 2 63.74 21.41 23.03
CA THR A 2 62.44 20.75 22.80
C THR A 2 62.60 19.88 21.54
N LYS A 3 63.09 18.65 21.73
CA LYS A 3 63.22 17.70 20.63
C LYS A 3 61.86 17.04 20.41
N ILE A 4 61.17 17.57 19.40
CA ILE A 4 60.13 16.87 18.66
C ILE A 4 60.70 15.50 18.25
N CYS A 5 60.10 14.41 18.73
CA CYS A 5 60.32 13.08 18.14
C CYS A 5 59.57 13.03 16.80
N ILE A 6 60.14 13.60 15.74
CA ILE A 6 59.80 13.21 14.37
C ILE A 6 60.60 11.94 14.12
N PHE A 7 59.97 10.79 14.33
CA PHE A 7 60.46 9.53 13.78
C PHE A 7 59.89 9.39 12.36
N GLU A 8 60.74 9.14 11.37
CA GLU A 8 60.37 8.90 9.97
C GLU A 8 59.38 7.73 9.88
N ALA A 9 58.07 8.03 9.81
CA ALA A 9 57.04 7.12 9.32
C ALA A 9 56.89 7.32 7.79
N MET A 10 57.99 7.26 7.06
CA MET A 10 58.03 7.44 5.61
C MET A 10 58.22 6.09 4.91
N GLN A 11 57.39 5.08 5.20
CA GLN A 11 57.40 3.79 4.48
C GLN A 11 56.06 3.03 4.47
N LEU A 12 54.92 3.62 4.89
CA LEU A 12 53.58 3.08 4.61
C LEU A 12 52.58 4.22 4.54
N GLU A 13 51.74 4.23 3.51
CA GLU A 13 50.65 5.19 3.21
C GLU A 13 49.51 5.18 4.27
N VAL A 14 49.83 5.39 5.55
CA VAL A 14 48.83 5.51 6.62
C VAL A 14 49.29 6.60 7.60
N LEU A 15 48.95 7.84 7.30
CA LEU A 15 49.17 9.00 8.16
C LEU A 15 48.22 8.95 9.38
N ARG A 16 48.42 8.01 10.32
CA ARG A 16 47.70 8.03 11.62
C ARG A 16 48.50 8.89 12.61
N ILE A 17 47.97 10.07 12.92
CA ILE A 17 48.55 10.96 13.95
C ILE A 17 48.50 10.26 15.32
N THR A 18 49.59 10.42 16.06
CA THR A 18 49.98 9.57 17.18
C THR A 18 50.32 10.44 18.39
N PHE A 19 49.86 10.10 19.60
CA PHE A 19 50.16 10.83 20.84
C PHE A 19 51.28 10.12 21.62
N CYS A 20 52.04 10.87 22.42
CA CYS A 20 53.18 10.33 23.17
C CYS A 20 52.83 10.10 24.65
N LEU A 21 53.11 8.90 25.16
CA LEU A 21 53.02 8.55 26.59
C LEU A 21 54.42 8.30 27.15
N PHE A 22 54.64 8.67 28.41
CA PHE A 22 55.90 8.40 29.12
C PHE A 22 55.88 6.97 29.69
N ASP A 23 56.84 6.13 29.30
CA ASP A 23 56.95 4.74 29.76
C ASP A 23 58.07 4.57 30.80
N MET A 24 57.67 4.19 32.02
CA MET A 24 58.57 3.96 33.17
C MET A 24 59.21 2.57 33.18
N ASN A 25 58.71 1.61 32.38
CA ASN A 25 59.18 0.21 32.41
C ASN A 25 60.41 -0.05 31.53
N ASN A 26 60.80 0.91 30.68
CA ASN A 26 61.88 0.75 29.70
C ASN A 26 63.18 1.49 30.12
N ILE A 27 63.37 1.69 31.43
CA ILE A 27 64.53 2.39 32.00
C ILE A 27 65.65 1.37 32.28
N GLN A 28 66.30 0.87 31.23
CA GLN A 28 67.57 0.14 31.33
C GLN A 28 68.59 0.69 30.33
N SER A 29 69.01 1.95 30.47
CA SER A 29 70.31 2.41 29.97
C SER A 29 70.65 3.81 30.49
N GLU A 30 71.90 3.99 30.93
CA GLU A 30 72.42 5.17 31.62
C GLU A 30 72.69 6.39 30.70
N SER A 31 72.00 6.52 29.55
CA SER A 31 72.34 7.60 28.60
C SER A 31 71.21 8.32 27.84
N VAL A 32 69.90 8.07 28.07
CA VAL A 32 68.85 8.97 27.53
C VAL A 32 67.60 9.00 28.43
N LYS A 33 67.26 10.18 29.00
CA LYS A 33 66.14 10.41 29.96
C LYS A 33 64.77 10.71 29.30
N CYS A 34 64.49 10.26 28.08
CA CYS A 34 63.18 10.47 27.44
C CYS A 34 62.72 9.20 26.72
N CYS A 35 61.90 8.37 27.39
CA CYS A 35 61.23 7.23 26.77
C CYS A 35 59.77 7.61 26.49
N TRP A 36 59.48 7.93 25.23
CA TRP A 36 58.13 8.22 24.76
C TRP A 36 57.66 7.09 23.87
N VAL A 37 56.49 6.53 24.17
CA VAL A 37 55.81 5.55 23.32
C VAL A 37 54.73 6.30 22.54
N CYS A 38 54.80 6.18 21.21
CA CYS A 38 53.87 6.80 20.29
C CYS A 38 52.69 5.83 20.06
N VAL A 39 51.47 6.22 20.46
CA VAL A 39 50.25 5.41 20.30
C VAL A 39 49.26 6.10 19.35
N PRO A 40 48.74 5.40 18.32
CA PRO A 40 47.84 6.04 17.34
C PRO A 40 46.49 6.37 17.98
N CYS A 41 45.90 7.51 17.61
CA CYS A 41 44.54 7.85 18.02
C CYS A 41 43.51 6.88 17.38
N HIS A 42 42.36 6.69 18.04
CA HIS A 42 41.23 5.99 17.44
C HIS A 42 40.60 6.79 16.30
N GLU A 43 39.87 6.12 15.40
CA GLU A 43 39.35 6.74 14.15
C GLU A 43 38.36 7.88 14.39
N ASN A 44 37.70 7.92 15.54
CA ASN A 44 36.75 8.97 15.92
C ASN A 44 37.37 10.06 16.81
N GLN A 45 38.70 10.06 16.95
CA GLN A 45 39.45 10.98 17.80
C GLN A 45 40.30 11.93 16.97
N TYR A 46 40.57 13.10 17.53
CA TYR A 46 41.55 14.05 17.04
C TYR A 46 42.58 14.34 18.14
N LEU A 47 43.76 14.79 17.75
CA LEU A 47 44.81 15.22 18.65
C LEU A 47 44.46 16.60 19.20
N GLU A 48 44.13 16.68 20.49
CA GLU A 48 43.87 17.95 21.17
C GLU A 48 45.20 18.60 21.57
N ASP A 49 46.10 17.80 22.13
CA ASP A 49 47.46 18.16 22.54
C ASP A 49 48.42 17.01 22.21
N GLU A 50 49.74 17.24 22.22
CA GLU A 50 50.78 16.24 21.91
C GLU A 50 50.73 14.96 22.79
N TYR A 51 50.01 15.04 23.91
CA TYR A 51 49.87 13.96 24.90
C TYR A 51 48.46 13.36 24.98
N ARG A 52 47.46 13.90 24.26
CA ARG A 52 46.06 13.48 24.42
C ARG A 52 45.25 13.53 23.13
N CYS A 53 44.64 12.39 22.79
CA CYS A 53 43.56 12.32 21.81
C CYS A 53 42.20 12.56 22.50
N LYS A 54 41.30 13.27 21.82
CA LYS A 54 39.94 13.56 22.28
C LYS A 54 38.91 13.09 21.26
N ASN A 55 37.80 12.55 21.74
CA ASN A 55 36.71 12.09 20.89
C ASN A 55 35.98 13.29 20.25
N CYS A 56 35.64 13.16 18.96
CA CYS A 56 34.68 14.05 18.34
C CYS A 56 33.27 13.82 18.93
N SER A 57 32.50 14.89 19.05
CA SER A 57 31.10 14.82 19.48
C SER A 57 30.20 14.17 18.42
N LEU A 58 29.03 13.67 18.80
CA LEU A 58 28.10 13.01 17.88
C LEU A 58 27.74 13.91 16.68
N GLY A 59 27.87 13.38 15.46
CA GLY A 59 27.65 14.13 14.23
C GLY A 59 28.87 14.89 13.70
N TRP A 60 30.02 14.72 14.35
CA TRP A 60 31.29 15.30 13.94
C TRP A 60 32.32 14.19 13.72
N TRP A 61 33.18 14.38 12.72
CA TRP A 61 34.23 13.44 12.33
C TRP A 61 35.58 14.17 12.31
N PRO A 62 36.69 13.53 12.73
CA PRO A 62 37.99 14.16 12.70
C PRO A 62 38.38 14.58 11.28
N ASN A 63 39.09 15.71 11.19
CA ASN A 63 39.62 16.23 9.93
C ASN A 63 40.76 15.34 9.44
N ASP A 64 41.11 15.44 8.15
CA ASP A 64 42.23 14.67 7.57
C ASP A 64 43.55 14.89 8.32
N ASN A 65 43.73 16.09 8.90
CA ASN A 65 44.90 16.44 9.70
C ASN A 65 44.77 16.08 11.19
N LEU A 66 43.69 15.41 11.63
CA LEU A 66 43.41 15.02 13.03
C LEU A 66 43.63 16.14 14.06
N THR A 67 43.50 17.42 13.69
CA THR A 67 43.67 18.59 14.58
C THR A 67 42.34 19.11 15.14
N GLY A 68 41.23 18.57 14.67
CA GLY A 68 39.89 18.99 15.06
C GLY A 68 38.83 18.11 14.39
N CYS A 69 37.56 18.50 14.53
CA CYS A 69 36.44 17.78 13.97
C CYS A 69 35.63 18.66 13.01
N ASN A 70 35.21 18.08 11.88
CA ASN A 70 34.29 18.67 10.91
C ASN A 70 32.91 18.04 11.05
N ARG A 71 31.86 18.78 10.68
CA ARG A 71 30.50 18.22 10.66
C ARG A 71 30.36 17.19 9.55
N ILE A 72 29.79 16.04 9.90
CA ILE A 72 29.45 15.01 8.92
C ILE A 72 28.32 15.52 8.02
N ARG A 73 28.41 15.26 6.72
CA ARG A 73 27.35 15.62 5.76
C ARG A 73 26.09 14.82 6.08
N ILE A 74 24.96 15.51 6.16
CA ILE A 74 23.66 14.88 6.37
C ILE A 74 23.23 14.19 5.07
N GLU A 75 23.04 12.88 5.12
CA GLU A 75 22.53 12.06 4.03
C GLU A 75 21.02 11.90 4.13
N TYR A 76 20.34 11.99 3.00
CA TYR A 76 18.92 11.67 2.82
C TYR A 76 18.68 11.25 1.38
N ILE A 77 17.53 10.65 1.11
CA ILE A 77 17.19 10.22 -0.24
C ILE A 77 17.01 11.41 -1.17
N HIS A 78 17.78 11.46 -2.26
CA HIS A 78 17.66 12.51 -3.26
C HIS A 78 16.74 12.11 -4.40
N TRP A 79 16.04 13.10 -4.96
CA TRP A 79 15.15 12.93 -6.12
C TRP A 79 15.94 12.55 -7.38
N THR A 80 17.21 12.92 -7.42
CA THR A 80 18.12 12.70 -8.55
C THR A 80 18.80 11.34 -8.52
N GLU A 81 18.62 10.55 -7.46
CA GLU A 81 19.12 9.17 -7.42
C GLU A 81 18.35 8.28 -8.39
N THR A 82 19.07 7.38 -9.08
CA THR A 82 18.48 6.50 -10.09
C THR A 82 17.31 5.67 -9.55
N SER A 83 17.42 5.16 -8.32
CA SER A 83 16.37 4.40 -7.65
C SER A 83 15.11 5.23 -7.38
N SER A 84 15.28 6.47 -6.92
CA SER A 84 14.20 7.44 -6.72
C SER A 84 13.50 7.79 -8.04
N LEU A 85 14.27 8.03 -9.11
CA LEU A 85 13.73 8.32 -10.44
C LEU A 85 12.89 7.15 -10.99
N VAL A 86 13.34 5.91 -10.79
CA VAL A 86 12.58 4.72 -11.19
C VAL A 86 11.27 4.62 -10.41
N ALA A 87 11.30 4.76 -9.08
CA ALA A 87 10.11 4.70 -8.25
C ALA A 87 9.10 5.79 -8.62
N MET A 88 9.57 7.04 -8.80
CA MET A 88 8.73 8.14 -9.26
C MET A 88 8.17 7.91 -10.66
N GLY A 89 8.97 7.40 -11.59
CA GLY A 89 8.52 7.09 -12.95
C GLY A 89 7.38 6.08 -12.96
N ILE A 90 7.49 5.00 -12.18
CA ILE A 90 6.43 4.01 -11.99
C ILE A 90 5.17 4.67 -11.42
N ALA A 91 5.32 5.51 -10.40
CA ALA A 91 4.20 6.22 -9.77
C ALA A 91 3.50 7.19 -10.74
N ILE A 92 4.26 7.94 -11.56
CA ILE A 92 3.72 8.87 -12.56
C ILE A 92 2.91 8.10 -13.62
N ILE A 93 3.48 7.03 -14.17
CA ILE A 93 2.82 6.21 -15.19
C ILE A 93 1.53 5.60 -14.61
N GLY A 94 1.60 5.05 -13.40
CA GLY A 94 0.44 4.51 -12.67
C GLY A 94 -0.65 5.55 -12.43
N ALA A 95 -0.27 6.76 -11.98
CA ALA A 95 -1.19 7.86 -11.76
C ALA A 95 -1.85 8.31 -13.08
N MET A 96 -1.10 8.45 -14.16
CA MET A 96 -1.63 8.79 -15.48
C MET A 96 -2.63 7.74 -15.98
N MET A 97 -2.30 6.45 -15.89
CA MET A 97 -3.22 5.37 -16.29
C MET A 97 -4.50 5.36 -15.43
N THR A 98 -4.38 5.67 -14.14
CA THR A 98 -5.52 5.75 -13.22
C THR A 98 -6.43 6.93 -13.54
N LEU A 99 -5.85 8.10 -13.84
CA LEU A 99 -6.60 9.28 -14.28
C LEU A 99 -7.31 9.02 -15.63
N MET A 100 -6.64 8.40 -16.58
CA MET A 100 -7.25 8.02 -17.87
C MET A 100 -8.44 7.08 -17.66
N THR A 101 -8.26 6.05 -16.82
CA THR A 101 -9.34 5.15 -16.40
C THR A 101 -10.50 5.93 -15.75
N MET A 102 -10.19 6.93 -14.93
CA MET A 102 -11.18 7.79 -14.29
C MET A 102 -12.00 8.60 -15.29
N VAL A 103 -11.32 9.23 -16.25
CA VAL A 103 -11.99 9.98 -17.32
C VAL A 103 -12.92 9.08 -18.12
N VAL A 104 -12.48 7.87 -18.49
CA VAL A 104 -13.32 6.89 -19.21
C VAL A 104 -14.56 6.52 -18.40
N PHE A 105 -14.41 6.22 -17.10
CA PHE A 105 -15.54 5.87 -16.23
C PHE A 105 -16.52 7.03 -16.02
N ILE A 106 -16.04 8.28 -15.97
CA ILE A 106 -16.88 9.47 -15.86
C ILE A 106 -17.64 9.69 -17.17
N ARG A 107 -16.97 9.64 -18.32
CA ARG A 107 -17.60 9.82 -19.64
C ARG A 107 -18.64 8.75 -19.93
N HIS A 108 -18.37 7.49 -19.55
CA HIS A 108 -19.27 6.36 -19.76
C HIS A 108 -20.07 5.98 -18.49
N ASN A 109 -20.31 6.93 -17.58
CA ASN A 109 -20.98 6.68 -16.29
C ASN A 109 -22.40 6.09 -16.42
N ASN A 110 -23.01 6.20 -17.60
CA ASN A 110 -24.36 5.75 -17.88
C ASN A 110 -24.44 4.33 -18.41
N THR A 111 -23.31 3.73 -18.77
CA THR A 111 -23.24 2.37 -19.31
C THR A 111 -23.59 1.31 -18.25
N PRO A 112 -24.19 0.18 -18.64
CA PRO A 112 -24.59 -0.87 -17.71
C PRO A 112 -23.40 -1.48 -16.96
N ILE A 113 -22.21 -1.59 -17.58
CA ILE A 113 -20.98 -2.06 -16.91
C ILE A 113 -20.64 -1.19 -15.70
N VAL A 114 -20.61 0.13 -15.89
CA VAL A 114 -20.23 1.09 -14.83
C VAL A 114 -21.32 1.14 -13.75
N LYS A 115 -22.60 1.13 -14.13
CA LYS A 115 -23.73 1.09 -13.18
C LYS A 115 -23.78 -0.21 -12.36
N ALA A 116 -23.48 -1.36 -12.96
CA ALA A 116 -23.48 -2.65 -12.27
C ALA A 116 -22.35 -2.78 -11.22
N SER A 117 -21.20 -2.15 -11.48
CA SER A 117 -19.99 -2.15 -10.66
C SER A 117 -20.08 -1.31 -9.36
N THR A 118 -21.24 -0.71 -9.05
CA THR A 118 -21.42 0.36 -8.04
C THR A 118 -20.41 1.50 -8.28
N ARG A 119 -20.84 2.53 -9.01
CA ARG A 119 -20.00 3.65 -9.47
C ARG A 119 -19.21 4.31 -8.34
N GLU A 120 -19.88 4.66 -7.25
CA GLU A 120 -19.28 5.36 -6.11
C GLU A 120 -18.06 4.61 -5.53
N LEU A 121 -18.20 3.30 -5.28
CA LEU A 121 -17.09 2.48 -4.76
C LEU A 121 -15.94 2.36 -5.75
N SER A 122 -16.26 2.33 -7.05
CA SER A 122 -15.23 2.26 -8.10
C SER A 122 -14.41 3.56 -8.16
N TYR A 123 -15.06 4.72 -8.01
CA TYR A 123 -14.38 6.01 -7.89
C TYR A 123 -13.54 6.11 -6.61
N MET A 124 -14.05 5.64 -5.46
CA MET A 124 -13.28 5.60 -4.22
C MET A 124 -12.00 4.77 -4.38
N ILE A 125 -12.08 3.58 -4.97
CA ILE A 125 -10.89 2.73 -5.23
C ILE A 125 -9.86 3.47 -6.09
N MET A 126 -10.29 4.16 -7.15
CA MET A 126 -9.38 4.90 -8.04
C MET A 126 -8.76 6.13 -7.36
N ILE A 127 -9.51 6.82 -6.50
CA ILE A 127 -8.97 7.90 -5.66
C ILE A 127 -7.89 7.32 -4.72
N GLY A 128 -8.17 6.19 -4.08
CA GLY A 128 -7.19 5.48 -3.25
C GLY A 128 -5.93 5.10 -4.04
N MET A 129 -6.06 4.54 -5.24
CA MET A 129 -4.91 4.22 -6.11
C MET A 129 -4.11 5.48 -6.48
N PHE A 130 -4.79 6.58 -6.81
CA PHE A 130 -4.12 7.86 -7.09
C PHE A 130 -3.32 8.37 -5.88
N LEU A 131 -3.90 8.27 -4.67
CA LEU A 131 -3.20 8.60 -3.43
C LEU A 131 -2.02 7.66 -3.17
N CYS A 132 -2.13 6.36 -3.46
CA CYS A 132 -1.01 5.41 -3.36
C CYS A 132 0.18 5.88 -4.21
N TYR A 133 -0.02 6.35 -5.44
CA TYR A 133 1.08 6.90 -6.24
C TYR A 133 1.63 8.20 -5.65
N GLY A 134 0.77 9.04 -5.06
CA GLY A 134 1.16 10.22 -4.31
C GLY A 134 2.07 9.93 -3.11
N THR A 135 1.91 8.78 -2.45
CA THR A 135 2.76 8.38 -1.31
C THR A 135 4.24 8.31 -1.68
N THR A 136 4.55 7.89 -2.92
CA THR A 136 5.94 7.78 -3.42
C THR A 136 6.65 9.13 -3.37
N PHE A 137 5.97 10.20 -3.76
CA PHE A 137 6.54 11.55 -3.72
C PHE A 137 6.72 12.05 -2.29
N ALA A 138 5.77 11.77 -1.39
CA ALA A 138 5.89 12.13 0.02
C ALA A 138 7.07 11.41 0.70
N LEU A 139 7.28 10.14 0.36
CA LEU A 139 8.35 9.29 0.90
C LEU A 139 9.74 9.68 0.40
N ILE A 140 9.88 10.11 -0.86
CA ILE A 140 11.14 10.56 -1.45
C ILE A 140 11.42 12.04 -1.15
N ALA A 141 10.41 12.82 -0.77
CA ALA A 141 10.58 14.21 -0.38
C ALA A 141 11.55 14.35 0.80
N LYS A 142 12.34 15.43 0.79
CA LYS A 142 13.25 15.75 1.90
C LYS A 142 12.44 15.74 3.22
N PRO A 143 12.91 15.04 4.27
CA PRO A 143 12.18 15.00 5.53
C PRO A 143 12.07 16.39 6.15
N THR A 144 10.84 16.78 6.41
CA THR A 144 10.40 18.01 7.06
C THR A 144 9.15 17.66 7.86
N LYS A 145 8.72 18.52 8.78
CA LYS A 145 7.47 18.32 9.53
C LYS A 145 6.27 17.96 8.63
N TRP A 146 6.11 18.66 7.50
CA TRP A 146 5.02 18.43 6.55
C TRP A 146 5.15 17.12 5.79
N THR A 147 6.33 16.84 5.24
CA THR A 147 6.56 15.60 4.47
C THR A 147 6.47 14.39 5.38
N CYS A 148 7.01 14.46 6.61
CA CYS A 148 6.88 13.39 7.59
C CYS A 148 5.42 13.13 7.99
N THR A 149 4.64 14.19 8.20
CA THR A 149 3.19 14.05 8.44
C THR A 149 2.50 13.34 7.26
N ALA A 150 2.82 13.75 6.03
CA ALA A 150 2.26 13.12 4.83
C ALA A 150 2.67 11.64 4.70
N THR A 151 3.92 11.28 5.01
CA THR A 151 4.38 9.88 4.99
C THR A 151 3.72 8.98 6.02
N GLN A 152 3.23 9.54 7.14
CA GLN A 152 2.49 8.78 8.14
C GLN A 152 1.00 8.63 7.76
N ILE A 153 0.42 9.63 7.11
CA ILE A 153 -1.01 9.63 6.74
C ILE A 153 -1.25 8.86 5.44
N LEU A 154 -0.55 9.22 4.37
CA LEU A 154 -0.91 8.83 3.01
C LEU A 154 -0.92 7.31 2.81
N PRO A 155 0.08 6.52 3.26
CA PRO A 155 0.10 5.08 2.98
C PRO A 155 -1.13 4.36 3.54
N GLY A 156 -1.35 4.44 4.86
CA GLY A 156 -2.48 3.78 5.52
C GLY A 156 -3.83 4.29 5.03
N PHE A 157 -3.98 5.62 4.91
CA PHE A 157 -5.24 6.19 4.41
C PHE A 157 -5.55 5.74 2.98
N SER A 158 -4.55 5.72 2.08
CA SER A 158 -4.75 5.31 0.69
C SER A 158 -5.18 3.85 0.56
N PHE A 159 -4.57 2.95 1.34
CA PHE A 159 -4.94 1.53 1.37
C PHE A 159 -6.30 1.31 2.01
N ALA A 160 -6.62 1.99 3.11
CA ALA A 160 -7.95 1.90 3.71
C ALA A 160 -9.04 2.33 2.73
N VAL A 161 -8.83 3.39 1.95
CA VAL A 161 -9.78 3.81 0.90
C VAL A 161 -10.00 2.69 -0.14
N ILE A 162 -8.94 2.04 -0.61
CA ILE A 162 -9.02 0.93 -1.58
C ILE A 162 -9.71 -0.27 -0.96
N TYR A 163 -9.19 -0.79 0.16
CA TYR A 163 -9.60 -2.07 0.71
C TYR A 163 -10.94 -2.00 1.44
N ALA A 164 -11.29 -0.89 2.11
CA ALA A 164 -12.65 -0.72 2.65
C ALA A 164 -13.72 -0.74 1.55
N SER A 165 -13.43 -0.09 0.42
CA SER A 165 -14.31 -0.09 -0.75
C SER A 165 -14.41 -1.48 -1.37
N LEU A 166 -13.30 -2.21 -1.49
CA LEU A 166 -13.28 -3.59 -1.99
C LEU A 166 -13.99 -4.58 -1.06
N VAL A 167 -13.80 -4.48 0.26
CA VAL A 167 -14.54 -5.28 1.26
C VAL A 167 -16.04 -5.03 1.13
N THR A 168 -16.45 -3.77 1.02
CA THR A 168 -17.86 -3.42 0.86
C THR A 168 -18.43 -4.00 -0.43
N LYS A 169 -17.65 -3.91 -1.52
CA LYS A 169 -18.01 -4.44 -2.82
C LYS A 169 -18.14 -5.96 -2.83
N THR A 170 -17.18 -6.68 -2.26
CA THR A 170 -17.19 -8.15 -2.16
C THR A 170 -18.24 -8.66 -1.19
N ASN A 171 -18.49 -7.96 -0.08
CA ASN A 171 -19.57 -8.26 0.85
C ASN A 171 -20.95 -8.19 0.17
N ARG A 172 -21.19 -7.15 -0.67
CA ARG A 172 -22.41 -7.06 -1.47
C ARG A 172 -22.57 -8.29 -2.39
N ILE A 173 -21.51 -8.67 -3.12
CA ILE A 173 -21.54 -9.83 -4.01
C ILE A 173 -21.85 -11.11 -3.21
N ALA A 174 -21.18 -11.31 -2.07
CA ALA A 174 -21.41 -12.45 -1.19
C ALA A 174 -22.87 -12.53 -0.70
N ARG A 175 -23.49 -11.39 -0.35
CA ARG A 175 -24.90 -11.34 0.07
C ARG A 175 -25.86 -11.67 -1.07
N ILE A 176 -25.60 -11.21 -2.29
CA ILE A 176 -26.41 -11.55 -3.47
C ILE A 176 -26.39 -13.06 -3.70
N LEU A 177 -25.21 -13.69 -3.62
CA LEU A 177 -25.06 -15.13 -3.82
C LEU A 177 -25.73 -15.96 -2.74
N ALA A 178 -25.59 -15.54 -1.48
CA ALA A 178 -26.26 -16.20 -0.36
C ALA A 178 -27.78 -16.12 -0.48
N GLY A 179 -28.31 -14.98 -0.96
CA GLY A 179 -29.72 -14.79 -1.26
C GLY A 179 -30.20 -15.67 -2.42
N SER A 180 -29.40 -15.80 -3.49
CA SER A 180 -29.74 -16.65 -4.64
C SER A 180 -29.80 -18.14 -4.30
N LYS A 181 -29.06 -18.61 -3.28
CA LYS A 181 -29.09 -20.02 -2.84
C LYS A 181 -30.28 -20.34 -1.93
N LYS A 182 -30.79 -19.35 -1.19
CA LYS A 182 -32.00 -19.50 -0.38
C LYS A 182 -33.21 -19.22 -1.26
N ARG A 183 -33.87 -20.26 -1.77
CA ARG A 183 -35.02 -20.23 -2.72
C ARG A 183 -36.25 -19.42 -2.26
N ILE A 184 -36.21 -18.78 -1.10
CA ILE A 184 -37.29 -18.04 -0.44
C ILE A 184 -36.73 -16.72 0.10
N ILE A 185 -36.87 -15.62 -0.64
CA ILE A 185 -36.56 -14.26 -0.16
C ILE A 185 -37.88 -13.63 0.29
N THR A 186 -38.22 -13.76 1.57
CA THR A 186 -39.39 -13.09 2.19
C THR A 186 -39.04 -11.72 2.81
N LYS A 187 -37.76 -11.33 2.82
CA LYS A 187 -37.29 -10.04 3.38
C LYS A 187 -36.47 -9.25 2.35
N LYS A 188 -36.89 -8.01 2.08
CA LYS A 188 -36.14 -7.04 1.26
C LYS A 188 -34.72 -6.91 1.84
N PRO A 189 -33.65 -7.17 1.07
CA PRO A 189 -32.30 -7.16 1.62
C PRO A 189 -31.94 -5.74 2.06
N ARG A 190 -31.80 -5.55 3.39
CA ARG A 190 -31.36 -4.26 3.98
C ARG A 190 -29.91 -3.99 3.59
N PHE A 191 -29.53 -2.72 3.43
CA PHE A 191 -28.18 -2.27 3.06
C PHE A 191 -27.68 -2.65 1.65
N MET A 192 -28.57 -2.78 0.66
CA MET A 192 -28.17 -2.92 -0.76
C MET A 192 -28.11 -1.59 -1.53
N SER A 193 -28.64 -0.50 -0.98
CA SER A 193 -28.58 0.82 -1.63
C SER A 193 -27.14 1.30 -1.79
N SER A 194 -26.84 2.03 -2.87
CA SER A 194 -25.53 2.64 -3.12
C SER A 194 -25.10 3.54 -1.97
N GLY A 195 -26.03 4.32 -1.39
CA GLY A 195 -25.73 5.17 -0.23
C GLY A 195 -25.32 4.38 1.02
N ALA A 196 -25.94 3.23 1.26
CA ALA A 196 -25.57 2.36 2.38
C ALA A 196 -24.18 1.72 2.17
N GLN A 197 -23.81 1.41 0.92
CA GLN A 197 -22.47 0.89 0.61
C GLN A 197 -21.40 1.95 0.87
N VAL A 198 -21.60 3.17 0.37
CA VAL A 198 -20.68 4.29 0.62
C VAL A 198 -20.55 4.56 2.13
N ALA A 199 -21.67 4.57 2.87
CA ALA A 199 -21.64 4.75 4.32
C ALA A 199 -20.79 3.69 5.02
N ILE A 200 -20.92 2.40 4.67
CA ILE A 200 -20.10 1.32 5.23
C ILE A 200 -18.61 1.54 4.93
N SER A 201 -18.28 1.89 3.68
CA SER A 201 -16.89 2.16 3.29
C SER A 201 -16.31 3.35 4.05
N LEU A 202 -17.06 4.44 4.19
CA LEU A 202 -16.65 5.62 4.95
C LEU A 202 -16.48 5.32 6.44
N THR A 203 -17.32 4.47 7.03
CA THR A 203 -17.13 4.03 8.42
C THR A 203 -15.80 3.29 8.61
N LEU A 204 -15.46 2.36 7.71
CA LEU A 204 -14.18 1.64 7.77
C LEU A 204 -12.98 2.58 7.56
N ILE A 205 -13.07 3.52 6.62
CA ILE A 205 -12.02 4.54 6.39
C ILE A 205 -11.87 5.47 7.59
N SER A 206 -12.97 5.80 8.28
CA SER A 206 -12.95 6.65 9.47
C SER A 206 -12.26 5.96 10.64
N ILE A 207 -12.39 4.64 10.76
CA ILE A 207 -11.64 3.85 11.76
C ILE A 207 -10.15 4.00 11.53
N GLU A 208 -9.68 3.81 10.29
CA GLU A 208 -8.26 3.99 9.96
C GLU A 208 -7.79 5.42 10.22
N SER A 209 -8.58 6.41 9.78
CA SER A 209 -8.28 7.82 10.01
C SER A 209 -8.16 8.14 11.51
N GLY A 210 -8.97 7.49 12.35
CA GLY A 210 -8.88 7.59 13.81
C GLY A 210 -7.61 6.96 14.38
N ILE A 211 -7.16 5.82 13.85
CA ILE A 211 -5.90 5.16 14.23
C ILE A 211 -4.72 6.10 13.90
N ILE A 212 -4.64 6.55 12.65
CA ILE A 212 -3.60 7.49 12.18
C ILE A 212 -3.63 8.79 13.00
N GLY A 213 -4.83 9.37 13.21
CA GLY A 213 -5.00 10.59 14.00
C GLY A 213 -4.54 10.43 15.45
N THR A 214 -4.86 9.31 16.09
CA THR A 214 -4.42 9.02 17.47
C THR A 214 -2.91 8.92 17.57
N ILE A 215 -2.26 8.30 16.58
CA ILE A 215 -0.80 8.18 16.52
C ILE A 215 -0.17 9.56 16.36
N LEU A 216 -0.68 10.38 15.43
CA LEU A 216 -0.17 11.74 15.20
C LEU A 216 -0.31 12.66 16.42
N VAL A 217 -1.39 12.51 17.19
CA VAL A 217 -1.59 13.29 18.42
C VAL A 217 -0.62 12.87 19.52
N LYS A 218 -0.38 11.56 19.68
CA LYS A 218 0.56 11.04 20.69
C LYS A 218 2.02 11.34 20.31
N ASN A 219 2.34 11.15 19.04
CA ASN A 219 3.68 11.25 18.48
C ASN A 219 3.66 12.18 17.27
N PRO A 220 3.81 13.49 17.47
CA PRO A 220 3.78 14.44 16.36
C PRO A 220 4.91 14.15 15.38
N ALA A 221 4.57 14.08 14.09
CA ALA A 221 5.53 13.82 13.03
C ALA A 221 6.51 14.99 12.91
N ASP A 222 7.80 14.71 13.04
CA ASP A 222 8.86 15.67 12.80
C ASP A 222 10.09 14.97 12.18
N SER A 223 10.99 15.75 11.59
CA SER A 223 12.28 15.24 11.11
C SER A 223 13.30 15.17 12.25
N LYS A 224 14.10 14.10 12.30
CA LYS A 224 15.21 13.95 13.26
C LYS A 224 16.49 13.49 12.57
N LEU A 225 17.62 13.81 13.17
CA LEU A 225 18.92 13.26 12.80
C LEU A 225 19.11 11.91 13.48
N HIS A 226 19.43 10.89 12.69
CA HIS A 226 19.72 9.54 13.13
C HIS A 226 21.18 9.21 12.85
N TYR A 227 21.85 8.63 13.84
CA TYR A 227 23.29 8.35 13.82
C TYR A 227 23.50 6.84 13.87
N PRO A 228 23.37 6.12 12.73
CA PRO A 228 23.52 4.66 12.72
C PRO A 228 24.97 4.23 13.02
N THR A 229 25.95 5.04 12.60
CA THR A 229 27.38 4.84 12.85
C THR A 229 28.03 6.17 13.23
N LEU A 230 29.25 6.14 13.78
CA LEU A 230 29.97 7.35 14.20
C LEU A 230 30.30 8.31 13.04
N ASN A 231 30.38 7.80 11.81
CA ASN A 231 30.74 8.53 10.59
C ASN A 231 29.55 8.85 9.67
N LYS A 232 28.31 8.54 10.07
CA LYS A 232 27.13 8.71 9.22
C LYS A 232 25.98 9.41 9.95
N VAL A 233 25.39 10.40 9.28
CA VAL A 233 24.25 11.16 9.79
C VAL A 233 23.12 11.11 8.77
N LEU A 234 22.01 10.48 9.13
CA LEU A 234 20.81 10.37 8.29
C LEU A 234 19.73 11.34 8.76
N LEU A 235 19.13 12.07 7.83
CA LEU A 235 17.88 12.81 8.11
C LEU A 235 16.69 11.89 7.83
N ILE A 236 15.91 11.58 8.87
CA ILE A 236 14.75 10.67 8.79
C ILE A 236 13.53 11.27 9.50
N CYS A 237 12.34 10.70 9.25
CA CYS A 237 11.16 11.03 10.03
C CYS A 237 11.18 10.34 11.40
N ASN A 238 10.76 11.05 12.44
CA ASN A 238 10.57 10.51 13.77
C ASN A 238 9.30 9.65 13.82
N THR A 239 9.40 8.46 13.26
CA THR A 239 8.29 7.52 13.22
C THR A 239 8.54 6.38 14.19
N ASP A 240 7.66 6.27 15.19
CA ASP A 240 7.66 5.12 16.08
C ASP A 240 7.29 3.84 15.33
N PRO A 241 7.85 2.66 15.68
CA PRO A 241 7.46 1.39 15.06
C PRO A 241 5.95 1.15 15.12
N ILE A 242 5.31 1.51 16.24
CA ILE A 242 3.85 1.44 16.42
C ILE A 242 3.13 2.32 15.40
N GLY A 243 3.70 3.48 15.06
CA GLY A 243 3.16 4.41 14.08
C GLY A 243 3.10 3.85 12.65
N ILE A 244 3.89 2.82 12.34
CA ILE A 244 3.85 2.10 11.07
C ILE A 244 2.99 0.83 11.22
N ILE A 245 3.18 0.07 12.30
CA ILE A 245 2.56 -1.24 12.49
C ILE A 245 1.04 -1.13 12.69
N ALA A 246 0.55 -0.13 13.43
CA ALA A 246 -0.88 -0.04 13.75
C ALA A 246 -1.76 0.29 12.52
N PRO A 247 -1.45 1.32 11.70
CA PRO A 247 -2.16 1.58 10.43
C PRO A 247 -2.09 0.39 9.48
N LEU A 248 -0.89 -0.15 9.25
CA LEU A 248 -0.70 -1.31 8.39
C LEU A 248 -1.45 -2.55 8.90
N GLY A 249 -1.55 -2.74 10.21
CA GLY A 249 -2.27 -3.85 10.81
C GLY A 249 -3.77 -3.81 10.48
N PHE A 250 -4.37 -2.62 10.45
CA PHE A 250 -5.75 -2.47 10.03
C PHE A 250 -5.93 -2.69 8.52
N ASP A 251 -5.00 -2.21 7.70
CA ASP A 251 -4.98 -2.52 6.26
C ASP A 251 -4.89 -4.02 6.00
N PHE A 252 -4.02 -4.74 6.72
CA PHE A 252 -3.92 -6.19 6.65
C PHE A 252 -5.23 -6.87 7.06
N PHE A 253 -5.90 -6.37 8.09
CA PHE A 253 -7.22 -6.85 8.48
C PHE A 253 -8.25 -6.65 7.35
N LEU A 254 -8.28 -5.49 6.70
CA LEU A 254 -9.16 -5.23 5.55
C LEU A 254 -8.83 -6.16 4.36
N ILE A 255 -7.55 -6.38 4.07
CA ILE A 255 -7.09 -7.29 3.02
C ILE A 255 -7.54 -8.73 3.33
N ALA A 256 -7.38 -9.18 4.57
CA ALA A 256 -7.80 -10.51 5.00
C ALA A 256 -9.32 -10.68 4.87
N MET A 257 -10.10 -9.70 5.34
CA MET A 257 -11.57 -9.69 5.20
C MET A 257 -12.00 -9.72 3.73
N CYS A 258 -11.36 -8.93 2.87
CA CYS A 258 -11.65 -8.93 1.44
C CYS A 258 -11.32 -10.28 0.81
N THR A 259 -10.21 -10.90 1.20
CA THR A 259 -9.80 -12.24 0.73
C THR A 259 -10.83 -13.31 1.15
N VAL A 260 -11.29 -13.29 2.40
CA VAL A 260 -12.33 -14.22 2.88
C VAL A 260 -13.62 -14.08 2.05
N TYR A 261 -14.05 -12.84 1.76
CA TYR A 261 -15.21 -12.63 0.91
C TYR A 261 -14.96 -13.04 -0.54
N ALA A 262 -13.78 -12.76 -1.09
CA ALA A 262 -13.40 -13.17 -2.44
C ALA A 262 -13.47 -14.70 -2.60
N VAL A 263 -12.94 -15.45 -1.64
CA VAL A 263 -13.01 -16.92 -1.60
C VAL A 263 -14.46 -17.40 -1.52
N LYS A 264 -15.31 -16.78 -0.69
CA LYS A 264 -16.75 -17.10 -0.64
C LYS A 264 -17.45 -16.84 -1.97
N THR A 265 -16.97 -15.88 -2.76
CA THR A 265 -17.51 -15.52 -4.08
C THR A 265 -16.80 -16.20 -5.26
N ARG A 266 -15.93 -17.20 -5.04
CA ARG A 266 -15.19 -17.84 -6.15
C ARG A 266 -16.04 -18.78 -7.01
N ASN A 267 -17.08 -19.38 -6.42
CA ASN A 267 -17.94 -20.38 -7.07
C ASN A 267 -19.13 -19.75 -7.81
N VAL A 268 -19.00 -18.49 -8.24
CA VAL A 268 -20.06 -17.80 -8.98
C VAL A 268 -20.05 -18.30 -10.42
N PRO A 269 -21.21 -18.60 -11.03
CA PRO A 269 -21.28 -19.06 -12.42
C PRO A 269 -20.52 -18.11 -13.36
N GLU A 270 -19.86 -18.67 -14.38
CA GLU A 270 -18.92 -18.03 -15.32
C GLU A 270 -19.38 -16.69 -15.92
N ASN A 271 -20.68 -16.40 -15.90
CA ASN A 271 -21.24 -15.13 -16.38
C ASN A 271 -20.85 -13.91 -15.52
N PHE A 272 -20.26 -14.07 -14.32
CA PHE A 272 -19.76 -12.97 -13.48
C PHE A 272 -18.23 -12.99 -13.32
N ASN A 273 -17.51 -12.75 -14.42
CA ASN A 273 -16.04 -12.65 -14.43
C ASN A 273 -15.47 -11.61 -13.44
N GLU A 274 -16.26 -10.65 -12.96
CA GLU A 274 -15.82 -9.62 -12.00
C GLU A 274 -15.34 -10.20 -10.66
N ALA A 275 -16.01 -11.23 -10.11
CA ALA A 275 -15.61 -11.81 -8.82
C ALA A 275 -14.26 -12.53 -8.91
N LYS A 276 -13.95 -13.13 -10.06
CA LYS A 276 -12.67 -13.79 -10.33
C LYS A 276 -11.50 -12.79 -10.36
N PHE A 277 -11.68 -11.66 -11.05
CA PHE A 277 -10.68 -10.58 -11.08
C PHE A 277 -10.43 -9.96 -9.70
N ILE A 278 -11.48 -9.80 -8.89
CA ILE A 278 -11.32 -9.34 -7.50
C ILE A 278 -10.51 -10.36 -6.68
N GLY A 279 -10.82 -11.65 -6.81
CA GLY A 279 -10.06 -12.72 -6.15
C GLY A 279 -8.57 -12.70 -6.52
N PHE A 280 -8.26 -12.63 -7.81
CA PHE A 280 -6.87 -12.51 -8.26
C PHE A 280 -6.17 -11.27 -7.72
N THR A 281 -6.85 -10.12 -7.70
CA THR A 281 -6.31 -8.88 -7.12
C THR A 281 -5.92 -9.09 -5.65
N MET A 282 -6.79 -9.72 -4.87
CA MET A 282 -6.53 -9.97 -3.45
C MET A 282 -5.39 -10.96 -3.23
N TYR A 283 -5.33 -12.04 -4.00
CA TYR A 283 -4.26 -13.03 -3.88
C TYR A 283 -2.90 -12.46 -4.26
N THR A 284 -2.80 -11.72 -5.38
CA THR A 284 -1.56 -11.07 -5.79
C THR A 284 -1.13 -10.01 -4.79
N THR A 285 -2.08 -9.23 -4.25
CA THR A 285 -1.80 -8.26 -3.17
C THR A 285 -1.17 -8.94 -1.96
N LEU A 286 -1.75 -10.06 -1.49
CA LEU A 286 -1.19 -10.81 -0.36
C LEU A 286 0.24 -11.28 -0.62
N VAL A 287 0.53 -11.78 -1.83
CA VAL A 287 1.89 -12.19 -2.21
C VAL A 287 2.87 -11.01 -2.16
N ILE A 288 2.48 -9.84 -2.69
CA ILE A 288 3.31 -8.62 -2.64
C ILE A 288 3.62 -8.24 -1.19
N TRP A 289 2.61 -8.23 -0.31
CA TRP A 289 2.81 -7.85 1.08
C TRP A 289 3.62 -8.88 1.90
N ILE A 290 3.44 -10.17 1.63
CA ILE A 290 4.27 -11.21 2.26
C ILE A 290 5.73 -11.06 1.85
N ALA A 291 6.01 -10.74 0.57
CA ALA A 291 7.37 -10.48 0.11
C ALA A 291 7.95 -9.16 0.65
N PHE A 292 7.10 -8.14 0.83
CA PHE A 292 7.50 -6.85 1.35
C PHE A 292 8.10 -6.92 2.77
N VAL A 293 7.47 -7.68 3.69
CA VAL A 293 7.91 -7.76 5.10
C VAL A 293 9.41 -8.12 5.23
N PRO A 294 9.91 -9.25 4.71
CA PRO A 294 11.32 -9.59 4.84
C PRO A 294 12.24 -8.61 4.09
N ILE A 295 11.83 -8.06 2.95
CA ILE A 295 12.65 -7.09 2.20
C ILE A 295 12.78 -5.78 2.99
N TYR A 296 11.70 -5.32 3.62
CA TYR A 296 11.68 -4.09 4.41
C TYR A 296 12.57 -4.18 5.66
N PHE A 297 12.54 -5.32 6.36
CA PHE A 297 13.38 -5.51 7.55
C PHE A 297 14.82 -5.92 7.22
N GLY A 298 15.05 -6.58 6.08
CA GLY A 298 16.36 -7.06 5.66
C GLY A 298 17.18 -6.10 4.79
N SER A 299 16.63 -4.95 4.39
CA SER A 299 17.31 -3.98 3.53
C SER A 299 17.46 -2.61 4.20
N ASP A 300 18.56 -1.92 3.87
CA ASP A 300 18.78 -0.52 4.23
C ASP A 300 17.94 0.45 3.39
N LEU A 301 17.35 -0.01 2.28
CA LEU A 301 16.56 0.80 1.34
C LEU A 301 15.05 0.82 1.67
N LYS A 302 14.72 0.99 2.95
CA LYS A 302 13.34 0.89 3.48
C LYS A 302 12.33 1.78 2.76
N ILE A 303 12.70 3.02 2.48
CA ILE A 303 11.85 4.02 1.81
C ILE A 303 11.52 3.57 0.38
N LEU A 304 12.51 3.12 -0.38
CA LEU A 304 12.33 2.67 -1.76
C LEU A 304 11.49 1.38 -1.82
N THR A 305 11.77 0.43 -0.94
CA THR A 305 10.98 -0.80 -0.81
C THR A 305 9.50 -0.49 -0.54
N MET A 306 9.22 0.46 0.35
CA MET A 306 7.85 0.95 0.60
C MET A 306 7.22 1.57 -0.65
N CYS A 307 7.90 2.49 -1.33
CA CYS A 307 7.40 3.13 -2.55
C CYS A 307 7.01 2.11 -3.64
N LEU A 308 7.87 1.11 -3.87
CA LEU A 308 7.65 0.07 -4.87
C LEU A 308 6.51 -0.87 -4.47
N CYS A 309 6.45 -1.30 -3.20
CA CYS A 309 5.36 -2.14 -2.70
C CYS A 309 3.99 -1.46 -2.85
N ILE A 310 3.90 -0.19 -2.46
CA ILE A 310 2.66 0.59 -2.57
C ILE A 310 2.26 0.78 -4.04
N SER A 311 3.20 1.19 -4.89
CA SER A 311 2.94 1.42 -6.31
C SER A 311 2.53 0.12 -7.03
N PHE A 312 3.21 -1.00 -6.78
CA PHE A 312 2.85 -2.28 -7.40
C PHE A 312 1.49 -2.80 -6.93
N SER A 313 1.15 -2.62 -5.65
CA SER A 313 -0.18 -2.97 -5.14
C SER A 313 -1.29 -2.20 -5.86
N ALA A 314 -1.09 -0.90 -6.09
CA ALA A 314 -2.02 -0.06 -6.85
C ALA A 314 -2.08 -0.45 -8.35
N ILE A 315 -0.94 -0.75 -8.99
CA ILE A 315 -0.89 -1.18 -10.40
C ILE A 315 -1.63 -2.50 -10.59
N VAL A 316 -1.43 -3.47 -9.69
CA VAL A 316 -2.13 -4.76 -9.74
C VAL A 316 -3.64 -4.55 -9.64
N ALA A 317 -4.10 -3.71 -8.71
CA ALA A 317 -5.51 -3.36 -8.60
C ALA A 317 -6.04 -2.68 -9.87
N LEU A 318 -5.29 -1.76 -10.47
CA LEU A 318 -5.66 -1.08 -11.70
C LEU A 318 -5.82 -2.08 -12.87
N ILE A 319 -4.80 -2.91 -13.09
CA ILE A 319 -4.78 -3.89 -14.18
C ILE A 319 -5.88 -4.93 -13.99
N LEU A 320 -6.01 -5.54 -12.82
CA LEU A 320 -6.95 -6.65 -12.67
C LEU A 320 -8.41 -6.20 -12.54
N LEU A 321 -8.67 -5.07 -11.87
CA LEU A 321 -10.06 -4.64 -11.61
C LEU A 321 -10.64 -3.74 -12.70
N PHE A 322 -9.81 -2.89 -13.32
CA PHE A 322 -10.28 -1.82 -14.20
C PHE A 322 -9.94 -2.05 -15.66
N PHE A 323 -8.77 -2.61 -16.00
CA PHE A 323 -8.40 -2.86 -17.40
C PHE A 323 -9.44 -3.71 -18.15
N PRO A 324 -9.98 -4.83 -17.62
CA PRO A 324 -11.01 -5.59 -18.31
C PRO A 324 -12.28 -4.77 -18.59
N LYS A 325 -12.62 -3.83 -17.70
CA LYS A 325 -13.81 -2.96 -17.85
C LYS A 325 -13.58 -1.88 -18.89
N VAL A 326 -12.44 -1.20 -18.83
CA VAL A 326 -12.04 -0.20 -19.83
C VAL A 326 -11.96 -0.84 -21.21
N TYR A 327 -11.37 -2.03 -21.31
CA TYR A 327 -11.28 -2.78 -22.56
C TYR A 327 -12.65 -3.04 -23.17
N ILE A 328 -13.63 -3.51 -22.39
CA ILE A 328 -14.99 -3.75 -22.89
C ILE A 328 -15.69 -2.43 -23.26
N ILE A 329 -15.52 -1.37 -22.47
CA ILE A 329 -16.15 -0.06 -22.73
C ILE A 329 -15.67 0.53 -24.07
N ILE A 330 -14.37 0.44 -24.37
CA ILE A 330 -13.76 1.08 -25.55
C ILE A 330 -13.79 0.16 -26.78
N PHE A 331 -13.33 -1.08 -26.64
CA PHE A 331 -13.08 -1.95 -27.79
C PHE A 331 -14.21 -2.94 -28.08
N LYS A 332 -15.09 -3.21 -27.12
CA LYS A 332 -16.21 -4.16 -27.27
C LYS A 332 -17.55 -3.61 -26.79
N PRO A 333 -18.01 -2.46 -27.32
CA PRO A 333 -19.25 -1.82 -26.88
C PRO A 333 -20.49 -2.72 -27.08
N GLU A 334 -20.45 -3.68 -28.00
CA GLU A 334 -21.51 -4.65 -28.24
C GLU A 334 -21.79 -5.56 -27.02
N LYS A 335 -20.77 -5.78 -26.15
CA LYS A 335 -20.91 -6.53 -24.90
C LYS A 335 -21.42 -5.67 -23.74
N ASN A 336 -21.58 -4.37 -23.95
CA ASN A 336 -22.05 -3.40 -22.96
C ASN A 336 -23.59 -3.29 -22.93
N ASN A 337 -24.30 -4.43 -22.99
CA ASN A 337 -25.75 -4.50 -22.97
C ASN A 337 -26.26 -5.09 -21.65
N ARG A 338 -27.42 -4.61 -21.17
CA ARG A 338 -28.05 -5.11 -19.91
C ARG A 338 -28.30 -6.62 -19.92
N SER A 339 -28.53 -7.20 -21.10
CA SER A 339 -28.84 -8.62 -21.31
C SER A 339 -27.71 -9.56 -20.87
N TYR A 340 -26.45 -9.10 -20.82
CA TYR A 340 -25.32 -9.88 -20.31
C TYR A 340 -25.23 -9.93 -18.77
N PHE A 341 -25.85 -8.98 -18.06
CA PHE A 341 -25.82 -8.88 -16.59
C PHE A 341 -27.10 -9.39 -15.91
N THR A 342 -28.18 -9.56 -16.67
CA THR A 342 -29.40 -10.20 -16.20
C THR A 342 -29.26 -11.71 -16.33
N THR A 343 -28.96 -12.40 -15.22
CA THR A 343 -29.16 -13.85 -15.10
C THR A 343 -30.66 -14.16 -15.13
N ALA A 344 -31.27 -14.12 -16.30
CA ALA A 344 -32.63 -14.57 -16.52
C ALA A 344 -32.79 -15.10 -17.95
N LYS A 345 -31.90 -16.02 -18.37
CA LYS A 345 -32.14 -16.83 -19.57
C LYS A 345 -32.94 -18.11 -19.33
N ASN A 346 -33.33 -18.41 -18.08
CA ASN A 346 -34.15 -19.57 -17.75
C ASN A 346 -35.18 -19.28 -16.64
N VAL A 347 -35.97 -18.21 -16.78
CA VAL A 347 -37.30 -18.21 -16.17
C VAL A 347 -38.28 -18.31 -17.34
N ARG A 348 -38.50 -19.55 -17.79
CA ARG A 348 -39.67 -19.89 -18.59
C ARG A 348 -40.87 -19.57 -17.70
N CYS A 349 -41.42 -18.36 -17.84
CA CYS A 349 -42.71 -18.04 -17.28
C CYS A 349 -43.70 -18.97 -17.98
N HIS A 350 -44.04 -20.09 -17.36
CA HIS A 350 -45.31 -20.76 -17.63
C HIS A 350 -46.39 -19.80 -17.12
N ILE A 351 -46.74 -18.81 -17.94
CA ILE A 351 -48.01 -18.12 -17.82
C ILE A 351 -49.05 -19.18 -18.13
N GLY A 352 -49.75 -19.61 -17.07
CA GLY A 352 -50.89 -20.49 -17.18
C GLY A 352 -51.90 -19.87 -18.13
N TYR A 353 -52.17 -20.58 -19.23
CA TYR A 353 -53.34 -20.36 -20.05
C TYR A 353 -54.56 -20.70 -19.21
N VAL A 354 -55.26 -19.67 -18.72
CA VAL A 354 -56.61 -19.81 -18.15
C VAL A 354 -57.57 -19.79 -19.33
N PRO A 355 -58.33 -20.87 -19.62
CA PRO A 355 -59.39 -20.77 -20.61
C PRO A 355 -60.50 -19.89 -20.01
N THR A 356 -60.74 -18.76 -20.66
CA THR A 356 -61.90 -17.91 -20.40
C THR A 356 -63.19 -18.72 -20.57
N VAL A 357 -63.92 -18.90 -19.48
CA VAL A 357 -65.32 -19.33 -19.49
C VAL A 357 -66.14 -18.25 -20.20
N GLY A 358 -66.51 -18.51 -21.45
CA GLY A 358 -67.46 -17.72 -22.20
C GLY A 358 -68.88 -18.10 -21.80
N ILE A 359 -69.54 -17.23 -21.03
CA ILE A 359 -70.99 -17.26 -20.85
C ILE A 359 -71.62 -16.70 -22.13
N SER A 360 -72.37 -17.54 -22.84
CA SER A 360 -73.32 -17.11 -23.88
C SER A 360 -74.63 -17.87 -23.69
N ARG A 361 -75.72 -17.13 -23.52
CA ARG A 361 -77.10 -17.62 -23.41
C ARG A 361 -77.69 -18.03 -24.77
N HIS A 362 -78.71 -18.90 -24.68
CA HIS A 362 -79.77 -19.21 -25.65
C HIS A 362 -79.44 -20.07 -26.88
N SER A 363 -79.93 -21.31 -26.91
CA SER A 363 -81.16 -21.70 -27.64
C SER A 363 -81.36 -23.22 -27.62
N SER A 364 -82.61 -23.62 -27.48
CA SER A 364 -83.23 -24.94 -27.51
C SER A 364 -82.76 -25.92 -28.60
N HIS A 365 -82.59 -27.20 -28.24
CA HIS A 365 -83.43 -28.27 -28.79
C HIS A 365 -83.25 -29.60 -28.02
N SER A 366 -84.40 -30.21 -27.72
CA SER A 366 -84.64 -31.57 -27.23
C SER A 366 -84.09 -32.65 -28.17
N THR A 367 -83.60 -33.76 -27.63
CA THR A 367 -84.23 -35.10 -27.84
C THR A 367 -83.59 -36.16 -26.94
N SER A 368 -84.49 -37.03 -26.49
CA SER A 368 -84.43 -38.13 -25.54
C SER A 368 -83.76 -39.39 -26.07
N GLU A 369 -83.39 -40.24 -25.11
CA GLU A 369 -83.22 -41.69 -25.21
C GLU A 369 -84.24 -42.36 -26.16
N PHE A 370 -83.76 -43.33 -26.96
CA PHE A 370 -84.43 -44.62 -27.07
C PHE A 370 -83.41 -45.74 -27.35
N SER A 371 -83.71 -46.87 -26.72
CA SER A 371 -82.98 -48.10 -26.50
C SER A 371 -82.84 -49.05 -27.69
N VAL A 372 -81.99 -50.09 -27.51
CA VAL A 372 -82.24 -51.54 -27.72
C VAL A 372 -81.13 -52.28 -28.50
N ASP A 373 -80.50 -53.20 -27.76
CA ASP A 373 -79.96 -54.54 -28.04
C ASP A 373 -79.08 -54.87 -29.27
N SER A 374 -77.86 -55.33 -28.95
CA SER A 374 -77.24 -56.66 -29.24
C SER A 374 -77.98 -57.67 -30.13
N PRO A 375 -77.28 -58.67 -30.73
CA PRO A 375 -75.97 -59.24 -30.35
C PRO A 375 -74.78 -58.88 -31.23
#